data_AF-A0A8T4LXT2-F1
#
_entry.id   AF-A0A8T4LXT2-F1
#
_cell.length_a   1.000
_cell.length_b   1.000
_cell.length_c   1.000
_cell.angle_alpha   90.00
_cell.angle_beta   90.00
_cell.angle_gamma   90.00
#
_symmetry.space_group_name_H-M   'P 1'
#
loop_
_entity.id
_entity.type
_entity.pdbx_description
1 polymer ?
#
loop_
_entity_poly.entity_id
_entity_poly.type
_entity_poly.pdbx_seq_one_letter_code
_entity_poly.pdbx_strand_id
1 'polypeptide(L)'
;MGKYTPNYNDLEVVPDLMTSTGRTARENVRIEEGRQRVVAELSTWLLAKKVNHDGKKYCREDSRQILNELGFRILGEESDLFYSVEPPKGWERSTEGYWTKVIDENKRERIQQFYKGAFYDREAFLNISLLEKETKC
;
A
#
# COMPACT_ATOMS: atom_id res chain seq x y z
N MET A 1 47.01 8.70 12.72
CA MET A 1 45.56 8.98 12.61
C MET A 1 44.83 7.64 12.59
N GLY A 2 44.31 7.21 13.75
CA GLY A 2 43.65 5.91 13.91
C GLY A 2 42.21 5.95 13.41
N LYS A 3 41.79 4.92 12.66
CA LYS A 3 40.42 4.79 12.16
C LYS A 3 39.52 4.32 13.31
N TYR A 4 38.51 5.12 13.64
CA TYR A 4 37.46 4.75 14.58
C TYR A 4 36.44 3.87 13.86
N THR A 5 36.32 2.61 14.27
CA THR A 5 35.24 1.71 13.85
C THR A 5 34.26 1.58 15.01
N PRO A 6 33.00 2.03 14.90
CA PRO A 6 32.04 1.90 15.99
C PRO A 6 31.73 0.42 16.24
N ASN A 7 31.89 -0.02 17.48
CA ASN A 7 31.51 -1.34 17.96
C ASN A 7 29.99 -1.35 18.21
N TYR A 8 29.24 -2.15 17.45
CA TYR A 8 27.77 -2.18 17.51
C TYR A 8 27.18 -2.92 18.73
N ASN A 9 28.03 -3.39 19.65
CA ASN A 9 27.60 -4.08 20.87
C ASN A 9 27.33 -3.15 22.08
N ASP A 10 27.56 -1.84 21.95
CA ASP A 10 27.32 -0.84 23.00
C ASP A 10 26.03 -0.02 22.76
N LEU A 11 25.10 -0.51 21.93
CA LEU A 11 23.76 0.08 21.88
C LEU A 11 23.03 -0.29 23.17
N GLU A 12 23.06 0.65 24.12
CA GLU A 12 22.22 0.65 25.31
C GLU A 12 20.84 0.10 24.96
N VAL A 13 20.40 -0.91 25.70
CA VAL A 13 19.04 -1.47 25.58
C VAL A 13 18.08 -0.34 25.94
N VAL A 14 17.64 0.41 24.92
CA VAL A 14 16.67 1.48 25.10
C VAL A 14 15.41 0.80 25.62
N PRO A 15 14.97 1.08 26.87
CA PRO A 15 13.79 0.44 27.40
C PRO A 15 12.61 0.82 26.50
N ASP A 16 11.91 -0.20 26.02
CA ASP A 16 10.79 -0.08 25.10
C ASP A 16 9.74 0.81 25.79
N LEU A 17 9.65 2.08 25.36
CA LEU A 17 8.75 3.05 25.96
C LEU A 17 7.31 2.55 25.81
N MET A 18 6.67 2.28 26.94
CA MET A 18 5.26 1.92 26.99
C MET A 18 4.44 3.07 26.40
N THR A 19 3.71 2.76 25.33
CA THR A 19 2.76 3.71 24.73
C THR A 19 1.53 3.87 25.64
N SER A 20 0.72 4.92 25.42
CA SER A 20 -0.52 5.16 26.19
C SER A 20 -1.53 4.01 26.15
N THR A 21 -1.33 3.03 25.25
CA THR A 21 -2.11 1.80 25.13
C THR A 21 -1.57 0.64 25.99
N GLY A 22 -0.52 0.85 26.80
CA GLY A 22 0.09 -0.17 27.65
C GLY A 22 0.86 -1.26 26.89
N ARG A 23 1.26 -0.97 25.64
CA ARG A 23 2.04 -1.86 24.77
C ARG A 23 3.37 -1.22 24.41
N THR A 24 4.38 -2.04 24.18
CA THR A 24 5.67 -1.54 23.70
C THR A 24 5.58 -1.07 22.25
N ALA A 25 6.54 -0.23 21.81
CA ALA A 25 6.60 0.19 20.41
C ALA A 25 6.76 -1.03 19.47
N ARG A 26 7.56 -2.02 19.88
CA ARG A 26 7.73 -3.28 19.13
C ARG A 26 6.46 -4.11 19.01
N GLU A 27 5.66 -4.19 20.07
CA GLU A 27 4.38 -4.93 20.03
C GLU A 27 3.37 -4.26 19.09
N ASN A 28 3.31 -2.92 19.10
CA ASN A 28 2.46 -2.18 18.17
C ASN A 28 2.89 -2.42 16.72
N VAL A 29 4.19 -2.43 16.42
CA VAL A 29 4.69 -2.74 15.08
C VAL A 29 4.25 -4.15 14.64
N ARG A 30 4.44 -5.18 15.48
CA ARG A 30 4.03 -6.56 15.14
C ARG A 30 2.53 -6.70 14.90
N ILE A 31 1.72 -6.03 15.71
CA ILE A 31 0.25 -6.05 15.56
C ILE A 31 -0.15 -5.36 14.25
N GLU A 32 0.48 -4.23 13.92
CA GLU A 32 0.20 -3.50 12.68
C GLU A 32 0.70 -4.25 11.45
N GLU A 33 1.87 -4.88 11.48
CA GLU A 33 2.35 -5.79 10.43
C GLU A 33 1.39 -6.98 10.24
N GLY A 34 0.89 -7.56 11.34
CA GLY A 34 -0.12 -8.63 11.29
C GLY A 34 -1.44 -8.17 10.66
N ARG A 35 -1.91 -6.96 11.00
CA ARG A 35 -3.11 -6.36 10.40
C ARG A 35 -2.94 -6.06 8.92
N GLN A 36 -1.78 -5.55 8.52
CA GLN A 36 -1.45 -5.32 7.12
C GLN A 36 -1.48 -6.62 6.34
N ARG A 37 -0.94 -7.70 6.90
CA ARG A 37 -0.95 -9.02 6.28
C ARG A 37 -2.36 -9.60 6.14
N VAL A 38 -3.21 -9.43 7.15
CA VAL A 38 -4.63 -9.80 7.10
C VAL A 38 -5.38 -9.01 6.02
N VAL A 39 -5.16 -7.70 5.90
CA VAL A 39 -5.76 -6.90 4.82
C VAL A 39 -5.20 -7.35 3.46
N ALA A 40 -3.89 -7.54 3.33
CA ALA A 40 -3.23 -8.01 2.13
C ALA A 40 -3.73 -9.38 1.63
N GLU A 41 -3.92 -10.34 2.55
CA GLU A 41 -4.28 -11.72 2.24
C GLU A 41 -5.81 -11.91 2.14
N LEU A 42 -6.59 -11.27 3.02
CA LEU A 42 -8.04 -11.52 3.16
C LEU A 42 -8.93 -10.43 2.56
N SER A 43 -8.44 -9.21 2.34
CA SER A 43 -9.32 -8.16 1.81
C SER A 43 -9.65 -8.43 0.36
N THR A 44 -10.84 -8.90 0.05
CA THR A 44 -11.38 -9.04 -1.30
C THR A 44 -11.17 -7.75 -2.07
N TRP A 45 -10.30 -7.77 -3.09
CA TRP A 45 -10.10 -6.71 -4.09
C TRP A 45 -10.37 -5.27 -3.61
N LEU A 46 -9.58 -4.82 -2.63
CA LEU A 46 -9.56 -3.43 -2.19
C LEU A 46 -8.46 -2.67 -2.93
N LEU A 47 -8.86 -1.61 -3.64
CA LEU A 47 -7.93 -0.72 -4.34
C LEU A 47 -7.94 0.68 -3.72
N ALA A 48 -6.75 1.26 -3.54
CA ALA A 48 -6.61 2.57 -2.92
C ALA A 48 -7.27 3.67 -3.75
N LYS A 49 -7.88 4.66 -3.07
CA LYS A 49 -8.52 5.81 -3.72
C LYS A 49 -7.54 6.88 -4.21
N LYS A 50 -6.30 6.86 -3.74
CA LYS A 50 -5.27 7.80 -4.19
C LYS A 50 -4.50 7.17 -5.34
N VAL A 51 -4.22 7.94 -6.38
CA VAL A 51 -3.27 7.56 -7.43
C VAL A 51 -2.05 8.47 -7.33
N ASN A 52 -0.86 7.86 -7.39
CA ASN A 52 0.42 8.54 -7.50
C ASN A 52 0.83 8.50 -8.97
N HIS A 53 0.76 9.64 -9.66
CA HIS A 53 1.09 9.76 -11.08
C HIS A 53 2.40 10.54 -11.19
N ASP A 54 3.52 9.89 -11.51
CA ASP A 54 4.82 10.47 -11.92
C ASP A 54 5.07 11.93 -11.46
N GLY A 55 5.12 12.15 -10.14
CA GLY A 55 5.45 13.46 -9.55
C GLY A 55 4.37 14.55 -9.61
N LYS A 56 3.17 14.26 -10.14
CA LYS A 56 1.99 15.13 -10.04
C LYS A 56 1.10 14.71 -8.86
N LYS A 57 0.61 15.74 -8.16
CA LYS A 57 -0.14 15.63 -6.89
C LYS A 57 -1.45 14.87 -7.08
N TYR A 58 -1.77 14.05 -6.07
CA TYR A 58 -2.94 13.17 -5.97
C TYR A 58 -4.28 13.81 -6.37
N CYS A 59 -4.95 13.26 -7.38
CA CYS A 59 -6.35 13.56 -7.70
C CYS A 59 -7.20 12.32 -7.42
N ARG A 60 -8.26 12.46 -6.59
CA ARG A 60 -9.13 11.34 -6.20
C ARG A 60 -10.08 10.94 -7.32
N GLU A 61 -10.58 11.91 -8.08
CA GLU A 61 -11.46 11.65 -9.23
C GLU A 61 -10.77 10.74 -10.27
N ASP A 62 -9.47 10.96 -10.51
CA ASP A 62 -8.68 10.22 -11.49
C ASP A 62 -8.64 8.72 -11.19
N SER A 63 -8.53 8.35 -9.90
CA SER A 63 -8.46 6.95 -9.49
C SER A 63 -9.69 6.14 -9.90
N ARG A 64 -10.88 6.72 -9.72
CA ARG A 64 -12.15 6.06 -10.02
C ARG A 64 -12.28 5.85 -11.53
N GLN A 65 -11.92 6.86 -12.30
CA GLN A 65 -11.99 6.81 -13.75
C GLN A 65 -11.00 5.80 -14.32
N ILE A 66 -9.75 5.83 -13.87
CA ILE A 66 -8.70 4.90 -14.34
C ILE A 66 -9.08 3.45 -14.01
N LEU A 67 -9.61 3.18 -12.81
CA LEU A 67 -10.05 1.82 -12.46
C LEU A 67 -11.18 1.33 -13.37
N ASN A 68 -12.16 2.19 -13.69
CA ASN A 68 -13.21 1.85 -14.65
C ASN A 68 -12.65 1.62 -16.07
N GLU A 69 -11.69 2.43 -16.51
CA GLU A 69 -11.02 2.27 -17.82
C GLU A 69 -10.21 0.97 -17.93
N LEU A 70 -9.62 0.52 -16.81
CA LEU A 70 -8.96 -0.78 -16.69
C LEU A 70 -9.95 -1.96 -16.62
N GLY A 71 -11.25 -1.68 -16.49
CA GLY A 71 -12.32 -2.68 -16.45
C GLY A 71 -12.70 -3.15 -15.04
N PHE A 72 -12.21 -2.50 -13.98
CA PHE A 72 -12.67 -2.79 -12.62
C PHE A 72 -14.08 -2.28 -12.41
N ARG A 73 -14.91 -3.08 -11.76
CA ARG A 73 -16.24 -2.65 -11.33
C ARG A 73 -16.19 -2.23 -9.87
N ILE A 74 -16.45 -0.94 -9.60
CA ILE A 74 -16.45 -0.42 -8.24
C ILE A 74 -17.79 -0.77 -7.57
N LEU A 75 -17.74 -1.58 -6.51
CA LEU A 75 -18.90 -2.03 -5.74
C LEU A 75 -19.30 -1.01 -4.66
N GLY A 76 -18.31 -0.31 -4.09
CA GLY A 76 -18.55 0.68 -3.05
C GLY A 76 -17.26 1.22 -2.41
N GLU A 77 -17.44 2.01 -1.36
CA GLU A 77 -16.36 2.59 -0.56
C GLU A 77 -16.31 1.89 0.80
N GLU A 78 -15.35 1.00 1.01
CA GLU A 78 -15.20 0.27 2.29
C GLU A 78 -14.55 1.13 3.37
N SER A 79 -13.69 2.07 2.97
CA SER A 79 -12.96 2.95 3.89
C SER A 79 -12.68 4.30 3.24
N ASP A 80 -12.25 5.26 4.04
CA ASP A 80 -11.65 6.52 3.60
C ASP A 80 -10.48 6.33 2.60
N LEU A 81 -9.78 5.19 2.65
CA LEU A 81 -8.59 4.90 1.85
C LEU A 81 -8.84 3.97 0.65
N PHE A 82 -9.90 3.15 0.67
CA PHE A 82 -10.09 2.07 -0.30
C PHE A 82 -11.46 2.05 -0.97
N TYR A 83 -11.48 1.68 -2.24
CA TYR A 83 -12.66 1.19 -2.96
C TYR A 83 -12.71 -0.34 -2.87
N SER A 84 -13.92 -0.88 -2.69
CA SER A 84 -14.20 -2.28 -2.98
C SER A 84 -14.46 -2.41 -4.47
N VAL A 85 -13.67 -3.24 -5.14
CA VAL A 85 -13.77 -3.45 -6.58
C VAL A 85 -13.88 -4.92 -6.92
N GLU A 86 -14.45 -5.20 -8.08
CA GLU A 86 -14.43 -6.50 -8.72
C GLU A 86 -13.44 -6.43 -9.89
N PRO A 87 -12.44 -7.34 -9.94
CA PRO A 87 -11.46 -7.35 -11.02
C PRO A 87 -12.08 -7.86 -12.33
N PRO A 88 -11.49 -7.50 -13.48
CA PRO A 88 -11.78 -8.20 -14.72
C PRO A 88 -11.35 -9.68 -14.63
N LYS A 89 -11.97 -10.52 -15.45
CA LYS A 89 -11.63 -11.94 -15.50
C LYS A 89 -10.17 -12.14 -15.90
N GLY A 90 -9.48 -13.08 -15.24
CA GLY A 90 -8.09 -13.42 -15.54
C GLY A 90 -7.06 -12.50 -14.89
N TRP A 91 -7.50 -11.49 -14.13
CA TRP A 91 -6.60 -10.65 -13.36
C TRP A 91 -6.24 -11.32 -12.03
N GLU A 92 -4.97 -11.19 -11.68
CA GLU A 92 -4.39 -11.76 -10.47
C GLU A 92 -3.83 -10.64 -9.60
N ARG A 93 -3.73 -10.91 -8.31
CA ARG A 93 -3.04 -10.03 -7.37
C ARG A 93 -2.01 -10.81 -6.57
N SER A 94 -0.96 -10.13 -6.20
CA SER A 94 0.07 -10.65 -5.31
C SER A 94 0.48 -9.57 -4.33
N THR A 95 0.53 -9.88 -3.04
CA THR A 95 0.94 -8.92 -2.01
C THR A 95 2.23 -9.37 -1.35
N GLU A 96 3.18 -8.45 -1.25
CA GLU A 96 4.49 -8.66 -0.63
C GLU A 96 4.81 -7.44 0.27
N GLY A 97 4.79 -7.65 1.58
CA GLY A 97 4.96 -6.57 2.55
C GLY A 97 3.89 -5.48 2.40
N TYR A 98 4.33 -4.24 2.14
CA TYR A 98 3.46 -3.07 1.94
C TYR A 98 2.93 -2.90 0.52
N TRP A 99 3.38 -3.75 -0.41
CA TRP A 99 3.12 -3.60 -1.84
C TRP A 99 2.22 -4.70 -2.35
N THR A 100 1.11 -4.32 -2.99
CA THR A 100 0.23 -5.23 -3.71
C THR A 100 0.33 -4.96 -5.19
N LYS A 101 0.74 -5.96 -5.97
CA LYS A 101 0.79 -5.92 -7.42
C LYS A 101 -0.48 -6.53 -7.99
N VAL A 102 -1.01 -5.91 -9.03
CA VAL A 102 -2.13 -6.41 -9.81
C VAL A 102 -1.66 -6.67 -11.22
N ILE A 103 -1.83 -7.91 -11.64
CA ILE A 103 -1.34 -8.48 -12.88
C ILE A 103 -2.55 -8.77 -13.77
N ASP A 104 -2.52 -8.31 -15.02
CA ASP A 104 -3.58 -8.59 -15.98
C ASP A 104 -3.51 -10.03 -16.54
N GLU A 105 -4.51 -10.39 -17.33
CA GLU A 105 -4.57 -11.71 -18.01
C GLU A 105 -3.36 -11.99 -18.92
N ASN A 106 -2.66 -10.93 -19.37
CA ASN A 106 -1.47 -11.02 -20.21
C ASN A 106 -0.18 -11.08 -19.37
N LYS A 107 -0.28 -11.31 -18.07
CA LYS A 107 0.83 -11.35 -17.11
C LYS A 107 1.62 -10.04 -17.02
N ARG A 108 0.97 -8.90 -17.29
CA ARG A 108 1.57 -7.56 -17.17
C ARG A 108 1.14 -6.91 -15.86
N GLU A 109 2.10 -6.35 -15.12
CA GLU A 109 1.80 -5.52 -13.95
C GLU A 109 1.11 -4.23 -14.41
N ARG A 110 -0.12 -3.99 -13.93
CA ARG A 110 -0.94 -2.82 -14.28
C ARG A 110 -1.07 -1.83 -13.14
N ILE A 111 -1.18 -2.36 -11.93
CA ILE A 111 -1.37 -1.55 -10.73
C ILE A 111 -0.41 -2.06 -9.68
N GLN A 112 0.30 -1.14 -9.06
CA GLN A 112 1.11 -1.37 -7.89
C GLN A 112 0.55 -0.50 -6.77
N GLN A 113 -0.10 -1.12 -5.81
CA GLN A 113 -0.66 -0.48 -4.64
C GLN A 113 0.34 -0.50 -3.49
N PHE A 114 0.50 0.64 -2.84
CA PHE A 114 1.14 0.74 -1.54
C PHE A 114 0.08 0.89 -0.46
N TYR A 115 0.25 0.20 0.66
CA TYR A 115 -0.52 0.43 1.87
C TYR A 115 0.34 0.35 3.11
N LYS A 116 0.29 1.38 3.96
CA LYS A 116 0.86 1.42 5.30
C LYS A 116 -0.27 1.65 6.30
N GLY A 117 -0.44 0.69 7.21
CA GLY A 117 -1.54 0.68 8.18
C GLY A 117 -1.21 1.29 9.55
N ALA A 118 -0.07 1.95 9.73
CA ALA A 118 0.36 2.44 11.04
C ALA A 118 -0.68 3.40 11.66
N PHE A 119 -0.96 3.25 12.96
CA PHE A 119 -2.05 4.01 13.62
C PHE A 119 -1.93 5.54 13.49
N TYR A 120 -0.71 6.05 13.39
CA TYR A 120 -0.39 7.48 13.29
C TYR A 120 -0.14 7.95 11.84
N ASP A 121 0.00 7.01 10.90
CA ASP A 121 0.39 7.30 9.52
C ASP A 121 -0.21 6.22 8.60
N ARG A 122 -1.51 6.38 8.34
CA ARG A 122 -2.27 5.52 7.43
C ARG A 122 -2.23 6.11 6.04
N GLU A 123 -1.58 5.41 5.12
CA GLU A 123 -1.48 5.84 3.74
C GLU A 123 -1.70 4.67 2.79
N ALA A 124 -2.53 4.90 1.77
CA ALA A 124 -2.73 3.98 0.67
C ALA A 124 -2.73 4.75 -0.64
N PHE A 125 -1.99 4.27 -1.64
CA PHE A 125 -1.99 4.85 -2.99
C PHE A 125 -1.73 3.77 -4.06
N LEU A 126 -2.18 4.05 -5.28
CA LEU A 126 -1.96 3.26 -6.48
C LEU A 126 -0.91 3.93 -7.34
N ASN A 127 0.04 3.15 -7.85
CA ASN A 127 0.85 3.48 -9.00
C ASN A 127 0.30 2.68 -10.17
N ILE A 128 -0.12 3.36 -11.24
CA ILE A 128 -0.81 2.72 -12.37
C ILE A 128 0.08 2.84 -13.60
N SER A 129 0.46 1.70 -14.16
CA SER A 129 1.19 1.63 -15.42
C SER A 129 0.20 1.69 -16.57
N LEU A 130 -0.14 2.91 -17.00
CA LEU A 130 -0.86 3.13 -18.25
C LEU A 130 0.09 2.81 -19.41
N LEU A 131 -0.23 1.79 -20.20
CA LEU A 131 0.46 1.58 -21.48
C LEU A 131 0.08 2.75 -22.39
N GLU A 132 1.03 3.67 -22.59
CA GLU A 132 1.17 4.63 -23.69
C GLU A 132 -0.14 5.04 -24.38
N LYS A 133 -1.11 5.51 -23.61
CA LYS A 133 -2.09 6.44 -24.16
C LYS A 133 -1.68 7.81 -23.68
N GLU A 134 -1.07 8.55 -24.60
CA GLU A 134 -0.77 9.98 -24.48
C GLU A 134 -1.99 10.71 -23.94
N THR A 135 -2.10 10.81 -22.63
CA THR A 135 -3.16 11.59 -21.99
C THR A 135 -2.51 12.93 -21.71
N LYS A 136 -2.56 13.82 -22.70
CA LYS A 136 -2.27 15.24 -22.51
C LYS A 136 -3.23 15.75 -21.42
N CYS A 137 -2.66 16.07 -20.26
CA CYS A 137 -3.29 16.98 -19.30
C CYS A 137 -3.38 18.38 -19.90
#